data_AF-A0A372LFP8-F1
#
_entry.id   AF-A0A372LFP8-F1
#
_cell.length_a   1.000
_cell.length_b   1.000
_cell.length_c   1.000
_cell.angle_alpha   90.00
_cell.angle_beta   90.00
_cell.angle_gamma   90.00
#
_symmetry.space_group_name_H-M   'P 1'
#
loop_
_entity.id
_entity.type
_entity.pdbx_description
1 polymer ?
#
loop_
_entity_poly.entity_id
_entity_poly.type
_entity_poly.pdbx_seq_one_letter_code
_entity_poly.pdbx_strand_id
1 'polypeptide(L)'
;MKKVFSLFTVLTILFALLSPETKAATVNTKKSRVTYTLKDAKGVSYKVYVIGTGEKKARGDINSKYEWAWPYAGIDKGDSIYNADYKIYLQKVGAKTISYTGYQLKDYVYNFTQKMIYEINSKYKGQPDLFGVAFASGSNHDGADLFIVKKGKLTRVKNDVYYNQGIKPKNIGKNKFRVSYYNYLQGKDQSKTFILDPSKGTFK
;
A
#
# COMPACT_ATOMS: atom_id res chain seq x y z
N MET A 1 38.96 44.52 -1.59
CA MET A 1 38.29 43.26 -1.21
C MET A 1 36.80 43.41 -0.83
N LYS A 2 36.33 44.56 -0.30
CA LYS A 2 34.90 44.74 0.09
C LYS A 2 33.89 44.85 -1.07
N LYS A 3 34.30 45.22 -2.29
CA LYS A 3 33.39 45.36 -3.45
C LYS A 3 33.06 44.05 -4.18
N VAL A 4 33.89 43.02 -4.04
CA VAL A 4 33.68 41.71 -4.70
C VAL A 4 32.67 40.85 -3.93
N PHE A 5 32.61 41.01 -2.60
CA PHE A 5 31.62 40.33 -1.76
C PHE A 5 30.18 40.79 -2.02
N SER A 6 29.98 42.06 -2.40
CA SER A 6 28.64 42.61 -2.68
C SER A 6 28.01 42.06 -3.97
N LEU A 7 28.82 41.63 -4.94
CA LEU A 7 28.32 41.12 -6.23
C LEU A 7 27.84 39.66 -6.12
N PHE A 8 28.50 38.87 -5.26
CA PHE A 8 28.14 37.47 -5.02
C PHE A 8 26.81 37.32 -4.27
N THR A 9 26.47 38.25 -3.36
CA THR A 9 25.22 38.19 -2.59
C THR A 9 24.00 38.57 -3.44
N VAL A 10 24.16 39.48 -4.41
CA VAL A 10 23.08 39.86 -5.33
C VAL A 10 22.81 38.74 -6.34
N LEU A 11 23.86 38.02 -6.77
CA LEU A 11 23.74 36.93 -7.74
C LEU A 11 23.03 35.68 -7.18
N THR A 12 23.21 35.36 -5.89
CA THR A 12 22.52 34.23 -5.23
C THR A 12 21.04 34.50 -4.99
N ILE A 13 20.67 35.75 -4.71
CA ILE A 13 19.25 36.15 -4.57
C ILE A 13 18.54 36.08 -5.93
N LEU A 14 19.21 36.45 -7.03
CA LEU A 14 18.65 36.33 -8.38
C LEU A 14 18.41 34.89 -8.82
N PHE A 15 19.33 33.96 -8.48
CA PHE A 15 19.16 32.53 -8.81
C PHE A 15 18.03 31.85 -8.02
N ALA A 16 17.79 32.29 -6.78
CA ALA A 16 16.65 31.80 -5.99
C ALA A 16 15.30 32.25 -6.56
N LEU A 17 15.24 33.44 -7.17
CA LEU A 17 14.02 34.00 -7.78
C LEU A 17 13.74 33.47 -9.20
N LEU A 18 14.78 33.01 -9.91
CA LEU A 18 14.69 32.47 -11.27
C LEU A 18 14.59 30.93 -11.30
N SER A 19 14.59 30.27 -10.15
CA SER A 19 14.33 28.84 -10.08
C SER A 19 12.89 28.59 -10.51
N PRO A 20 12.62 27.95 -11.68
CA PRO A 20 11.26 27.60 -12.03
C PRO A 20 10.73 26.69 -10.94
N GLU A 21 9.62 27.10 -10.30
CA GLU A 21 8.80 26.17 -9.53
C GLU A 21 8.48 25.02 -10.48
N THR A 22 9.17 23.91 -10.31
CA THR A 22 8.83 22.67 -11.00
C THR A 22 7.46 22.32 -10.45
N LYS A 23 6.39 22.71 -11.17
CA LYS A 23 5.02 22.31 -10.87
C LYS A 23 5.07 20.81 -10.68
N ALA A 24 4.89 20.36 -9.44
CA ALA A 24 4.83 18.95 -9.12
C ALA A 24 3.83 18.33 -10.10
N ALA A 25 4.28 17.37 -10.90
CA ALA A 25 3.43 16.76 -11.91
C ALA A 25 2.10 16.35 -11.27
N THR A 26 0.99 16.86 -11.82
CA THR A 26 -0.33 16.61 -11.25
C THR A 26 -0.57 15.10 -11.24
N VAL A 27 -0.79 14.52 -10.06
CA VAL A 27 -1.02 13.07 -9.90
C VAL A 27 -2.34 12.70 -10.58
N ASN A 28 -2.27 11.91 -11.65
CA ASN A 28 -3.46 11.45 -12.37
C ASN A 28 -4.10 10.25 -11.64
N THR A 29 -5.03 10.53 -10.73
CA THR A 29 -5.76 9.52 -9.95
C THR A 29 -6.63 8.59 -10.79
N LYS A 30 -7.01 8.97 -12.02
CA LYS A 30 -7.77 8.09 -12.92
C LYS A 30 -6.99 6.85 -13.36
N LYS A 31 -5.66 6.88 -13.25
CA LYS A 31 -4.78 5.73 -13.48
C LYS A 31 -4.65 4.82 -12.26
N SER A 32 -5.32 5.14 -11.15
CA SER A 32 -5.26 4.32 -9.96
C SER A 32 -5.99 2.99 -10.18
N ARG A 33 -5.28 1.90 -9.93
CA ARG A 33 -5.82 0.55 -10.01
C ARG A 33 -6.74 0.25 -8.83
N VAL A 34 -6.41 0.80 -7.67
CA VAL A 34 -7.16 0.67 -6.43
C VAL A 34 -7.24 2.01 -5.73
N THR A 35 -8.46 2.43 -5.40
CA THR A 35 -8.73 3.59 -4.56
C THR A 35 -9.55 3.18 -3.35
N TYR A 36 -9.03 3.44 -2.16
CA TYR A 36 -9.71 3.18 -0.88
C TYR A 36 -9.83 4.47 -0.07
N THR A 37 -10.82 4.52 0.83
CA THR A 37 -10.99 5.64 1.77
C THR A 37 -10.77 5.13 3.18
N LEU A 38 -9.59 5.43 3.73
CA LEU A 38 -9.17 4.98 5.06
C LEU A 38 -9.40 6.07 6.10
N LYS A 39 -9.83 5.67 7.29
CA LYS A 39 -9.92 6.52 8.48
C LYS A 39 -8.71 6.32 9.38
N ASP A 40 -8.16 7.41 9.87
CA ASP A 40 -7.20 7.36 10.97
C ASP A 40 -7.90 7.10 12.31
N ALA A 41 -7.12 6.93 13.40
CA ALA A 41 -7.67 6.69 14.73
C ALA A 41 -8.55 7.86 15.26
N LYS A 42 -8.46 9.05 14.67
CA LYS A 42 -9.31 10.21 15.00
C LYS A 42 -10.57 10.26 14.14
N GLY A 43 -10.75 9.33 13.20
CA GLY A 43 -11.86 9.28 12.25
C GLY A 43 -11.67 10.17 11.02
N VAL A 44 -10.50 10.79 10.84
CA VAL A 44 -10.21 11.63 9.68
C VAL A 44 -10.02 10.73 8.45
N SER A 45 -10.72 11.04 7.37
CA SER A 45 -10.72 10.21 6.15
C SER A 45 -9.63 10.64 5.15
N TYR A 46 -9.02 9.65 4.50
CA TYR A 46 -7.97 9.80 3.52
C TYR A 46 -8.20 8.85 2.34
N LYS A 47 -8.07 9.36 1.12
CA LYS A 47 -8.04 8.52 -0.08
C LYS A 47 -6.63 7.99 -0.29
N VAL A 48 -6.50 6.68 -0.45
CA VAL A 48 -5.27 6.01 -0.88
C VAL A 48 -5.42 5.65 -2.34
N TYR A 49 -4.41 5.99 -3.15
CA TYR A 49 -4.34 5.65 -4.56
C TYR A 49 -3.13 4.78 -4.82
N VAL A 50 -3.33 3.64 -5.48
CA VAL A 50 -2.24 2.80 -6.00
C VAL A 50 -2.16 3.01 -7.50
N ILE A 51 -1.06 3.61 -7.98
CA ILE A 51 -0.91 4.02 -9.39
C ILE A 51 0.30 3.31 -9.99
N GLY A 52 0.06 2.50 -11.01
CA GLY A 52 1.08 1.76 -11.75
C GLY A 52 1.71 2.58 -12.88
N THR A 53 2.98 2.33 -13.16
CA THR A 53 3.69 2.83 -14.34
C THR A 53 4.06 1.66 -15.24
N GLY A 54 3.77 1.76 -16.54
CA GLY A 54 4.06 0.68 -17.49
C GLY A 54 3.29 -0.62 -17.21
N GLU A 55 2.08 -0.50 -16.65
CA GLU A 55 1.28 -1.65 -16.22
C GLU A 55 0.97 -2.61 -17.40
N LYS A 56 1.35 -3.86 -17.23
CA LYS A 56 1.01 -4.97 -18.13
C LYS A 56 -0.17 -5.74 -17.55
N LYS A 57 -1.02 -6.29 -18.41
CA LYS A 57 -2.18 -7.09 -18.04
C LYS A 57 -2.10 -8.46 -18.69
N ALA A 58 -2.47 -9.49 -17.95
CA ALA A 58 -2.62 -10.85 -18.44
C ALA A 58 -3.81 -11.55 -17.76
N ARG A 59 -4.11 -12.74 -18.26
CA ARG A 59 -4.98 -13.70 -17.58
C ARG A 59 -4.13 -14.79 -16.96
N GLY A 60 -4.52 -15.26 -15.78
CA GLY A 60 -3.91 -16.45 -15.18
C GLY A 60 -4.05 -17.63 -16.15
N ASP A 61 -2.96 -18.12 -16.71
CA ASP A 61 -2.95 -19.28 -17.62
C ASP A 61 -1.54 -19.85 -17.72
N ILE A 62 -1.42 -21.18 -17.68
CA ILE A 62 -0.14 -21.88 -17.77
C ILE A 62 0.55 -21.64 -19.13
N ASN A 63 -0.23 -21.31 -20.16
CA ASN A 63 0.27 -20.96 -21.49
C ASN A 63 0.43 -19.45 -21.68
N SER A 64 0.34 -18.65 -20.62
CA SER A 64 0.60 -17.21 -20.73
C SER A 64 2.02 -16.96 -21.20
N LYS A 65 2.21 -16.02 -22.12
CA LYS A 65 3.54 -15.54 -22.54
C LYS A 65 4.30 -14.79 -21.44
N TYR A 66 3.64 -14.53 -20.32
CA TYR A 66 4.18 -13.86 -19.15
C TYR A 66 4.21 -14.82 -17.97
N GLU A 67 5.42 -15.14 -17.49
CA GLU A 67 5.63 -16.05 -16.34
C GLU A 67 4.94 -15.57 -15.07
N TRP A 68 4.89 -14.25 -14.83
CA TRP A 68 4.18 -13.66 -13.69
C TRP A 68 2.65 -13.84 -13.73
N ALA A 69 2.10 -14.40 -14.81
CA ALA A 69 0.69 -14.76 -14.93
C ALA A 69 0.47 -16.27 -15.04
N TRP A 70 1.50 -17.09 -14.78
CA TRP A 70 1.32 -18.53 -14.68
C TRP A 70 0.56 -18.88 -13.39
N PRO A 71 -0.29 -19.91 -13.39
CA PRO A 71 -0.96 -20.42 -12.20
C PRO A 71 0.07 -21.01 -11.24
N TYR A 72 0.65 -20.16 -10.41
CA TYR A 72 1.58 -20.50 -9.35
C TYR A 72 1.38 -19.50 -8.22
N ALA A 73 1.25 -20.01 -6.98
CA ALA A 73 1.20 -19.24 -5.73
C ALA A 73 0.42 -17.91 -5.83
N GLY A 74 -0.88 -17.91 -5.51
CA GLY A 74 -1.68 -16.68 -5.53
C GLY A 74 -2.36 -16.35 -6.86
N ILE A 75 -2.29 -17.23 -7.87
CA ILE A 75 -2.88 -17.03 -9.21
C ILE A 75 -3.64 -18.28 -9.65
N ASP A 76 -4.94 -18.12 -9.93
CA ASP A 76 -5.78 -19.15 -10.51
C ASP A 76 -5.98 -18.93 -12.01
N LYS A 77 -6.30 -20.02 -12.73
CA LYS A 77 -6.62 -19.92 -14.16
C LYS A 77 -7.82 -18.98 -14.36
N GLY A 78 -7.67 -18.00 -15.24
CA GLY A 78 -8.68 -16.99 -15.57
C GLY A 78 -8.58 -15.68 -14.76
N ASP A 79 -7.75 -15.63 -13.72
CA ASP A 79 -7.59 -14.43 -12.90
C ASP A 79 -7.12 -13.22 -13.71
N SER A 80 -7.59 -12.01 -13.35
CA SER A 80 -7.08 -10.78 -13.92
C SER A 80 -5.82 -10.35 -13.18
N ILE A 81 -4.68 -10.48 -13.85
CA ILE A 81 -3.37 -10.17 -13.26
C ILE A 81 -2.80 -8.91 -13.90
N TYR A 82 -2.24 -8.04 -13.07
CA TYR A 82 -1.54 -6.85 -13.49
C TYR A 82 -0.12 -6.85 -12.92
N ASN A 83 0.86 -6.45 -13.72
CA ASN A 83 2.25 -6.34 -13.28
C ASN A 83 2.78 -4.94 -13.61
N ALA A 84 3.33 -4.25 -12.61
CA ALA A 84 3.88 -2.91 -12.75
C ALA A 84 4.73 -2.52 -11.54
N ASP A 85 5.47 -1.41 -11.69
CA ASP A 85 5.89 -0.60 -10.56
C ASP A 85 4.73 0.29 -10.10
N TYR A 86 4.26 0.10 -8.86
CA TYR A 86 3.18 0.90 -8.28
C TYR A 86 3.71 1.86 -7.23
N LYS A 87 3.27 3.12 -7.30
CA LYS A 87 3.46 4.12 -6.24
C LYS A 87 2.17 4.32 -5.47
N ILE A 88 2.29 4.45 -4.15
CA ILE A 88 1.15 4.70 -3.26
C ILE A 88 1.08 6.19 -2.93
N TYR A 89 -0.08 6.78 -3.15
CA TYR A 89 -0.36 8.19 -2.87
C TYR A 89 -1.47 8.32 -1.82
N LEU A 90 -1.44 9.41 -1.07
CA LEU A 90 -2.42 9.73 -0.03
C LEU A 90 -2.97 11.13 -0.23
N GLN A 91 -4.27 11.28 -0.04
CA GLN A 91 -4.97 12.56 -0.06
C GLN A 91 -5.90 12.63 1.13
N LYS A 92 -5.77 13.66 1.97
CA LYS A 92 -6.80 13.95 2.99
C LYS A 92 -8.10 14.31 2.27
N VAL A 93 -9.24 13.69 2.63
CA VAL A 93 -10.52 13.99 2.00
C VAL A 93 -10.84 15.49 2.15
N GLY A 94 -11.21 16.12 1.03
CA GLY A 94 -11.46 17.57 0.94
C GLY A 94 -10.21 18.42 0.66
N ALA A 95 -8.99 17.88 0.78
CA ALA A 95 -7.78 18.60 0.40
C ALA A 95 -7.55 18.52 -1.12
N LYS A 96 -6.97 19.57 -1.72
CA LYS A 96 -6.58 19.58 -3.15
C LYS A 96 -5.30 18.78 -3.41
N THR A 97 -4.41 18.71 -2.41
CA THR A 97 -3.08 18.11 -2.56
C THR A 97 -3.11 16.60 -2.41
N ILE A 98 -2.47 15.93 -3.37
CA ILE A 98 -2.21 14.49 -3.35
C ILE A 98 -0.70 14.30 -3.17
N SER A 99 -0.30 13.54 -2.16
CA SER A 99 1.11 13.38 -1.82
C SER A 99 1.56 11.94 -2.04
N TYR A 100 2.73 11.78 -2.65
CA TYR A 100 3.41 10.49 -2.67
C TYR A 100 3.77 10.08 -1.24
N THR A 101 3.48 8.84 -0.86
CA THR A 101 3.69 8.36 0.52
C THR A 101 5.12 7.94 0.81
N GLY A 102 5.96 7.81 -0.21
CA GLY A 102 7.29 7.20 -0.10
C GLY A 102 7.31 5.69 -0.35
N TYR A 103 6.15 5.03 -0.40
CA TYR A 103 6.05 3.59 -0.66
C TYR A 103 5.87 3.26 -2.15
N GLN A 104 6.73 2.38 -2.64
CA GLN A 104 6.69 1.83 -4.00
C GLN A 104 6.71 0.30 -3.92
N LEU A 105 5.81 -0.33 -4.68
CA LEU A 105 5.80 -1.77 -4.94
C LEU A 105 6.51 -1.98 -6.27
N LYS A 106 7.71 -2.57 -6.25
CA LYS A 106 8.48 -2.82 -7.48
C LYS A 106 8.09 -4.16 -8.09
N ASP A 107 7.94 -4.19 -9.41
CA ASP A 107 7.60 -5.38 -10.20
C ASP A 107 6.46 -6.21 -9.56
N TYR A 108 5.45 -5.53 -9.05
CA TYR A 108 4.44 -6.16 -8.21
C TYR A 108 3.37 -6.83 -9.06
N VAL A 109 3.17 -8.12 -8.82
CA VAL A 109 2.10 -8.92 -9.43
C VAL A 109 0.83 -8.73 -8.61
N TYR A 110 -0.06 -7.89 -9.12
CA TYR A 110 -1.35 -7.63 -8.53
C TYR A 110 -2.41 -8.56 -9.11
N ASN A 111 -2.82 -9.57 -8.33
CA ASN A 111 -4.02 -10.34 -8.63
C ASN A 111 -5.26 -9.54 -8.24
N PHE A 112 -5.90 -8.93 -9.25
CA PHE A 112 -7.09 -8.11 -9.09
C PHE A 112 -8.30 -8.96 -8.68
N THR A 113 -8.46 -10.15 -9.27
CA THR A 113 -9.59 -11.05 -8.94
C THR A 113 -9.57 -11.43 -7.46
N GLN A 114 -8.40 -11.80 -6.94
CA GLN A 114 -8.23 -12.17 -5.53
C GLN A 114 -8.14 -10.96 -4.58
N LYS A 115 -8.20 -9.73 -5.11
CA LYS A 115 -8.14 -8.47 -4.35
C LYS A 115 -6.92 -8.42 -3.42
N MET A 116 -5.72 -8.65 -3.94
CA MET A 116 -4.47 -8.66 -3.14
C MET A 116 -4.16 -7.31 -2.48
N ILE A 117 -4.71 -6.21 -2.99
CA ILE A 117 -4.69 -4.91 -2.34
C ILE A 117 -6.08 -4.66 -1.78
N TYR A 118 -6.20 -4.51 -0.46
CA TYR A 118 -7.47 -4.48 0.24
C TYR A 118 -7.48 -3.49 1.42
N GLU A 119 -8.69 -3.16 1.90
CA GLU A 119 -8.89 -2.44 3.16
C GLU A 119 -9.55 -3.34 4.21
N ILE A 120 -9.25 -3.09 5.48
CA ILE A 120 -10.00 -3.63 6.61
C ILE A 120 -10.56 -2.44 7.40
N ASN A 121 -11.86 -2.22 7.23
CA ASN A 121 -12.57 -1.13 7.89
C ASN A 121 -12.63 -1.34 9.42
N SER A 122 -12.37 -0.27 10.15
CA SER A 122 -12.52 -0.18 11.59
C SER A 122 -14.00 -0.31 11.96
N LYS A 123 -14.24 -1.02 13.07
CA LYS A 123 -15.58 -1.19 13.67
C LYS A 123 -15.72 -0.46 15.01
N TYR A 124 -14.66 0.20 15.46
CA TYR A 124 -14.54 0.74 16.82
C TYR A 124 -13.96 2.15 16.79
N LYS A 125 -14.53 3.06 17.60
CA LYS A 125 -13.98 4.41 17.77
C LYS A 125 -12.54 4.35 18.31
N GLY A 126 -11.64 5.15 17.74
CA GLY A 126 -10.23 5.17 18.12
C GLY A 126 -9.36 4.11 17.43
N GLN A 127 -9.94 3.27 16.55
CA GLN A 127 -9.20 2.31 15.76
C GLN A 127 -9.07 2.82 14.30
N PRO A 128 -7.86 2.87 13.71
CA PRO A 128 -7.71 3.20 12.30
C PRO A 128 -8.15 2.04 11.41
N ASP A 129 -8.53 2.36 10.17
CA ASP A 129 -8.66 1.36 9.11
C ASP A 129 -7.27 0.83 8.73
N LEU A 130 -7.20 -0.41 8.26
CA LEU A 130 -5.97 -0.96 7.68
C LEU A 130 -6.04 -1.00 6.16
N PHE A 131 -4.89 -0.79 5.55
CA PHE A 131 -4.65 -1.03 4.14
C PHE A 131 -3.64 -2.16 4.00
N GLY A 132 -4.00 -3.20 3.27
CA GLY A 132 -3.17 -4.36 3.03
C GLY A 132 -2.67 -4.42 1.61
N VAL A 133 -1.39 -4.73 1.45
CA VAL A 133 -0.77 -5.13 0.18
C VAL A 133 -0.29 -6.55 0.36
N ALA A 134 -1.06 -7.50 -0.17
CA ALA A 134 -0.73 -8.91 -0.11
C ALA A 134 0.39 -9.26 -1.08
N PHE A 135 1.11 -10.34 -0.79
CA PHE A 135 2.05 -10.98 -1.70
C PHE A 135 1.90 -12.49 -1.55
N ALA A 136 2.08 -13.22 -2.65
CA ALA A 136 2.14 -14.65 -2.58
C ALA A 136 3.43 -15.08 -1.86
N SER A 137 3.32 -15.99 -0.89
CA SER A 137 4.45 -16.53 -0.11
C SER A 137 4.64 -18.04 -0.30
N GLY A 138 3.79 -18.67 -1.10
CA GLY A 138 3.83 -20.09 -1.48
C GLY A 138 2.53 -20.52 -2.15
N SER A 139 2.43 -21.79 -2.56
CA SER A 139 1.28 -22.32 -3.31
C SER A 139 -0.08 -22.19 -2.63
N ASN A 140 -0.10 -21.96 -1.31
CA ASN A 140 -1.30 -21.88 -0.48
C ASN A 140 -1.19 -20.84 0.66
N HIS A 141 -0.17 -19.97 0.64
CA HIS A 141 0.05 -18.96 1.67
C HIS A 141 0.23 -17.58 1.06
N ASP A 142 -0.51 -16.62 1.59
CA ASP A 142 -0.29 -15.20 1.33
C ASP A 142 0.38 -14.55 2.54
N GLY A 143 1.20 -13.55 2.27
CA GLY A 143 1.59 -12.55 3.24
C GLY A 143 0.87 -11.23 2.95
N ALA A 144 0.92 -10.28 3.87
CA ALA A 144 0.62 -8.89 3.58
C ALA A 144 1.44 -7.92 4.40
N ASP A 145 1.89 -6.87 3.70
CA ASP A 145 2.27 -5.62 4.33
C ASP A 145 1.00 -4.89 4.74
N LEU A 146 0.86 -4.59 6.03
CA LEU A 146 -0.27 -3.82 6.55
C LEU A 146 0.16 -2.39 6.85
N PHE A 147 -0.72 -1.45 6.56
CA PHE A 147 -0.50 -0.01 6.74
C PHE A 147 -1.69 0.60 7.47
N ILE A 148 -1.43 1.70 8.18
CA ILE A 148 -2.44 2.57 8.77
C ILE A 148 -2.16 4.03 8.38
N VAL A 149 -3.17 4.88 8.41
CA VAL A 149 -2.94 6.33 8.40
C VAL A 149 -2.74 6.82 9.82
N LYS A 150 -1.58 7.41 10.09
CA LYS A 150 -1.19 7.92 11.40
C LYS A 150 -0.66 9.33 11.26
N LYS A 151 -1.28 10.29 11.95
CA LYS A 151 -0.92 11.72 11.88
C LYS A 151 -0.85 12.24 10.44
N GLY A 152 -1.80 11.81 9.59
CA GLY A 152 -1.87 12.19 8.17
C GLY A 152 -0.83 11.55 7.25
N LYS A 153 -0.07 10.56 7.71
CA LYS A 153 0.90 9.81 6.90
C LYS A 153 0.52 8.34 6.84
N LEU A 154 0.66 7.72 5.67
CA LEU A 154 0.61 6.27 5.56
C LEU A 154 1.82 5.70 6.30
N THR A 155 1.60 4.75 7.19
CA THR A 155 2.65 4.16 8.04
C THR A 155 2.51 2.65 7.98
N ARG A 156 3.56 1.96 7.53
CA ARG A 156 3.63 0.49 7.60
C ARG A 156 3.57 0.04 9.06
N VAL A 157 2.69 -0.91 9.35
CA VAL A 157 2.64 -1.61 10.63
C VAL A 157 3.82 -2.57 10.67
N LYS A 158 4.62 -2.53 11.74
CA LYS A 158 5.76 -3.44 11.86
C LYS A 158 5.28 -4.89 11.98
N ASN A 159 6.03 -5.77 11.33
CA ASN A 159 5.81 -7.20 11.17
C ASN A 159 4.74 -7.53 10.13
N ASP A 160 5.13 -8.36 9.17
CA ASP A 160 4.25 -8.83 8.12
C ASP A 160 3.31 -9.90 8.68
N VAL A 161 2.15 -10.02 8.06
CA VAL A 161 1.13 -10.98 8.48
C VAL A 161 1.00 -12.05 7.43
N TYR A 162 1.24 -13.30 7.81
CA TYR A 162 1.07 -14.48 6.97
C TYR A 162 -0.28 -15.16 7.27
N TYR A 163 -0.95 -15.63 6.22
CA TYR A 163 -2.27 -16.24 6.27
C TYR A 163 -2.49 -17.20 5.09
N ASN A 164 -3.48 -18.09 5.21
CA ASN A 164 -3.90 -18.96 4.12
C ASN A 164 -4.34 -18.12 2.91
N GLN A 165 -3.96 -18.55 1.72
CA GLN A 165 -4.25 -17.82 0.47
C GLN A 165 -5.73 -17.39 0.38
N GLY A 166 -5.95 -16.12 0.05
CA GLY A 166 -7.30 -15.54 -0.07
C GLY A 166 -8.03 -15.26 1.27
N ILE A 167 -7.54 -15.77 2.41
CA ILE A 167 -8.16 -15.59 3.73
C ILE A 167 -7.54 -14.40 4.48
N LYS A 168 -7.93 -13.20 4.05
CA LYS A 168 -7.44 -11.93 4.62
C LYS A 168 -7.72 -11.80 6.13
N PRO A 169 -6.91 -11.02 6.86
CA PRO A 169 -7.13 -10.75 8.28
C PRO A 169 -8.52 -10.18 8.56
N LYS A 170 -9.18 -10.68 9.61
CA LYS A 170 -10.52 -10.25 10.03
C LYS A 170 -10.45 -9.46 11.33
N ASN A 171 -11.13 -8.31 11.37
CA ASN A 171 -11.33 -7.55 12.61
C ASN A 171 -12.31 -8.29 13.53
N ILE A 172 -11.81 -8.76 14.68
CA ILE A 172 -12.57 -9.55 15.68
C ILE A 172 -12.79 -8.79 17.00
N GLY A 173 -12.32 -7.55 17.10
CA GLY A 173 -12.35 -6.79 18.34
C GLY A 173 -11.59 -5.48 18.20
N LYS A 174 -11.71 -4.57 19.17
CA LYS A 174 -10.99 -3.30 19.14
C LYS A 174 -9.49 -3.55 19.02
N ASN A 175 -8.91 -3.12 17.91
CA ASN A 175 -7.52 -3.34 17.51
C ASN A 175 -7.10 -4.83 17.41
N LYS A 176 -8.03 -5.79 17.39
CA LYS A 176 -7.73 -7.22 17.33
C LYS A 176 -8.07 -7.78 15.96
N PHE A 177 -7.10 -8.44 15.34
CA PHE A 177 -7.23 -9.02 14.02
C PHE A 177 -6.85 -10.49 14.05
N ARG A 178 -7.70 -11.35 13.46
CA ARG A 178 -7.45 -12.78 13.37
C ARG A 178 -7.11 -13.15 11.94
N VAL A 179 -6.09 -13.99 11.79
CA VAL A 179 -5.79 -14.71 10.56
C VAL A 179 -5.93 -16.20 10.78
N SER A 180 -6.23 -16.92 9.70
CA SER A 180 -6.11 -18.37 9.64
C SER A 180 -4.86 -18.72 8.83
N TYR A 181 -4.12 -19.73 9.26
CA TYR A 181 -2.96 -20.26 8.55
C TYR A 181 -2.87 -21.78 8.77
N TYR A 182 -2.35 -22.50 7.79
CA TYR A 182 -2.11 -23.93 7.88
C TYR A 182 -0.79 -24.21 8.60
N ASN A 183 -0.84 -24.97 9.70
CA ASN A 183 0.35 -25.39 10.42
C ASN A 183 0.82 -26.77 9.91
N TYR A 184 1.87 -26.79 9.10
CA TYR A 184 2.43 -28.03 8.53
C TYR A 184 2.93 -29.02 9.58
N LEU A 185 3.45 -28.54 10.72
CA LEU A 185 3.96 -29.41 11.78
C LEU A 185 2.82 -30.17 12.49
N GLN A 186 1.61 -29.62 12.46
CA GLN A 186 0.43 -30.19 13.12
C GLN A 186 -0.61 -30.73 12.15
N GLY A 187 -0.40 -30.57 10.83
CA GLY A 187 -1.33 -31.03 9.79
C GLY A 187 -2.74 -30.43 9.89
N LYS A 188 -2.88 -29.19 10.40
CA LYS A 188 -4.21 -28.57 10.61
C LYS A 188 -4.19 -27.06 10.52
N ASP A 189 -5.34 -26.49 10.19
CA ASP A 189 -5.56 -25.06 10.27
C ASP A 189 -5.49 -24.56 11.71
N GLN A 190 -4.80 -23.44 11.88
CA GLN A 190 -4.72 -22.70 13.12
C GLN A 190 -5.13 -21.24 12.87
N SER A 191 -5.33 -20.51 13.96
CA SER A 191 -5.54 -19.07 13.87
C SER A 191 -4.60 -18.32 14.79
N LYS A 192 -4.12 -17.18 14.33
CA LYS A 192 -3.32 -16.24 15.11
C LYS A 192 -4.09 -14.94 15.24
N THR A 193 -4.07 -14.39 16.45
CA THR A 193 -4.62 -13.06 16.71
C THR A 193 -3.47 -12.08 16.90
N PHE A 194 -3.55 -10.93 16.23
CA PHE A 194 -2.64 -9.81 16.38
C PHE A 194 -3.37 -8.65 17.01
N ILE A 195 -2.68 -7.91 17.89
CA ILE A 195 -3.23 -6.73 18.54
C ILE A 195 -2.48 -5.50 18.02
N LEU A 196 -3.16 -4.64 17.27
CA LEU A 196 -2.62 -3.39 16.76
C LEU A 196 -2.42 -2.39 17.91
N ASP A 197 -1.21 -1.86 18.04
CA ASP A 197 -0.96 -0.61 18.75
C ASP A 197 -0.96 0.53 17.72
N PRO A 198 -2.08 1.27 17.54
CA PRO A 198 -2.15 2.32 16.53
C PRO A 198 -1.24 3.52 16.85
N SER A 199 -0.87 3.69 18.12
CA SER A 199 0.04 4.76 18.56
C SER A 199 1.48 4.48 18.17
N LYS A 200 1.87 3.20 18.07
CA LYS A 200 3.21 2.77 17.66
C LYS A 200 3.28 2.33 16.21
N GLY A 201 2.17 1.88 15.62
CA GLY A 201 2.16 1.26 14.29
C GLY A 201 2.81 -0.12 14.32
N THR A 202 2.47 -0.94 15.31
CA THR A 202 3.05 -2.27 15.52
C THR A 202 1.98 -3.27 15.91
N PHE A 203 2.13 -4.54 15.54
CA PHE A 203 1.38 -5.62 16.17
C PHE A 203 2.10 -6.14 17.42
N LYS A 204 1.29 -6.53 18.41
CA LYS A 204 1.67 -7.43 19.51
C LYS A 204 1.02 -8.79 19.30
#